data_AF-A0A7K1K0N7-F1
#
_entry.id   AF-A0A7K1K0N7-F1
#
_cell.length_a   1.000
_cell.length_b   1.000
_cell.length_c   1.000
_cell.angle_alpha   90.00
_cell.angle_beta   90.00
_cell.angle_gamma   90.00
#
_symmetry.space_group_name_H-M   'P 1'
#
loop_
_entity.id
_entity.type
_entity.pdbx_description
1 polymer ?
#
loop_
_entity_poly.entity_id
_entity_poly.type
_entity_poly.pdbx_seq_one_letter_code
_entity_poly.pdbx_strand_id
1 'polypeptide(L)'
;MRFRLPRTKRLDSVPAVLAFEVYVLMTMKLRLKMCQKSHELESKLSEHGLSGDEGQRLHDRAAAAFQSESTFVPDLQKFLGIDGPTSVTFSSILWSEFDFEAVAGEVNTVGYRHVRGRCVDVISPRDLPTWSMDVAEFAKRFGPVGPAHECPLFDDHLPAYREHTYVWNGQDFGAGFSWGLFMFAAKLWPED
;
A
#
# COMPACT_ATOMS: atom_id res chain seq x y z
N MET A 1 -35.80 -17.17 28.86
CA MET A 1 -34.89 -16.12 28.35
C MET A 1 -33.54 -16.75 28.05
N ARG A 2 -33.15 -16.90 26.78
CA ARG A 2 -31.81 -17.35 26.38
C ARG A 2 -30.99 -16.13 26.02
N PHE A 3 -30.01 -15.79 26.85
CA PHE A 3 -29.01 -14.77 26.51
C PHE A 3 -28.12 -15.31 25.39
N ARG A 4 -28.24 -14.73 24.18
CA ARG A 4 -27.20 -14.87 23.15
C ARG A 4 -26.07 -13.92 23.52
N LEU A 5 -24.95 -14.47 23.97
CA LEU A 5 -23.69 -13.74 24.02
C LEU A 5 -23.30 -13.30 22.60
N PRO A 6 -22.68 -12.12 22.45
CA PRO A 6 -22.22 -11.66 21.15
C PRO A 6 -21.15 -12.62 20.64
N ARG A 7 -21.32 -13.06 19.38
CA ARG A 7 -20.28 -13.76 18.62
C ARG A 7 -19.08 -12.83 18.52
N THR A 8 -18.08 -13.03 19.36
CA THR A 8 -16.70 -12.67 19.03
C THR A 8 -16.38 -13.37 17.72
N LYS A 9 -16.25 -12.61 16.63
CA LYS A 9 -15.64 -13.12 15.40
C LYS A 9 -14.21 -13.51 15.79
N ARG A 10 -14.00 -14.80 16.03
CA ARG A 10 -12.68 -15.40 16.17
C ARG A 10 -11.82 -14.95 14.98
N LEU A 11 -10.60 -14.48 15.28
CA LEU A 11 -9.51 -14.21 14.33
C LEU A 11 -9.05 -15.46 13.55
N ASP A 12 -9.80 -16.57 13.60
CA ASP A 12 -9.33 -17.91 13.23
C ASP A 12 -9.36 -18.18 11.71
N SER A 13 -9.79 -17.23 10.87
CA SER A 13 -9.58 -17.34 9.42
C SER A 13 -9.70 -15.99 8.69
N VAL A 14 -8.80 -15.05 8.97
CA VAL A 14 -8.53 -13.96 8.00
C VAL A 14 -7.74 -14.59 6.85
N PRO A 15 -8.17 -14.46 5.57
CA PRO A 15 -7.39 -14.96 4.44
C PRO A 15 -5.96 -14.43 4.50
N ALA A 16 -4.96 -15.27 4.20
CA ALA A 16 -3.56 -14.87 4.29
C ALA A 16 -3.25 -13.61 3.47
N VAL A 17 -3.85 -13.49 2.28
CA VAL A 17 -3.79 -12.28 1.46
C VAL A 17 -4.28 -11.07 2.26
N LEU A 18 -5.50 -11.08 2.80
CA LEU A 18 -6.04 -9.96 3.57
C LEU A 18 -5.15 -9.62 4.78
N ALA A 19 -4.57 -10.61 5.46
CA ALA A 19 -3.64 -10.37 6.56
C ALA A 19 -2.36 -9.64 6.10
N PHE A 20 -1.81 -10.01 4.94
CA PHE A 20 -0.68 -9.31 4.32
C PHE A 20 -1.05 -7.88 3.90
N GLU A 21 -2.21 -7.69 3.29
CA GLU A 21 -2.63 -6.36 2.85
C GLU A 21 -2.91 -5.41 4.02
N VAL A 22 -3.43 -5.95 5.13
CA VAL A 22 -3.55 -5.19 6.39
C VAL A 22 -2.17 -4.82 6.93
N TYR A 23 -1.18 -5.71 6.86
CA TYR A 23 0.21 -5.35 7.17
C TYR A 23 0.67 -4.17 6.31
N VAL A 24 0.51 -4.25 4.99
CA VAL A 24 0.86 -3.16 4.07
C VAL A 24 0.13 -1.86 4.43
N LEU A 25 -1.19 -1.90 4.61
CA LEU A 25 -1.99 -0.72 4.98
C LEU A 25 -1.49 -0.07 6.27
N MET A 26 -1.14 -0.87 7.27
CA MET A 26 -0.67 -0.37 8.55
C MET A 26 0.73 0.27 8.46
N THR A 27 1.59 -0.16 7.53
CA THR A 27 2.86 0.54 7.25
C THR A 27 2.66 1.97 6.74
N MET A 28 1.52 2.24 6.09
CA MET A 28 1.19 3.57 5.55
C MET A 28 0.67 4.56 6.59
N LYS A 29 0.39 4.09 7.82
CA LYS A 29 -0.26 4.87 8.89
C LYS A 29 0.46 6.19 9.19
N LEU A 30 1.79 6.18 9.21
CA LEU A 30 2.58 7.40 9.46
C LEU A 30 2.33 8.45 8.37
N ARG A 31 2.44 8.06 7.09
CA ARG A 31 2.24 9.00 5.98
C ARG A 31 0.82 9.51 5.91
N LEU A 32 -0.17 8.65 6.14
CA LEU A 32 -1.59 9.06 6.21
C LEU A 32 -1.81 10.08 7.33
N LYS A 33 -1.17 9.92 8.49
CA LYS A 33 -1.23 10.90 9.58
C LYS A 33 -0.61 12.24 9.16
N MET A 34 0.56 12.23 8.51
CA MET A 34 1.21 13.44 8.01
C MET A 34 0.35 14.19 6.98
N CYS A 35 -0.38 13.46 6.14
CA CYS A 35 -1.32 14.02 5.15
C CYS A 35 -2.72 14.32 5.72
N GLN A 36 -2.95 14.19 7.03
CA GLN A 36 -4.26 14.38 7.68
C GLN A 36 -5.37 13.43 7.15
N LYS A 37 -4.98 12.26 6.66
CA LYS A 37 -5.82 11.22 6.05
C LYS A 37 -5.99 9.98 6.92
N SER A 38 -5.77 10.08 8.24
CA SER A 38 -5.90 8.92 9.16
C SER A 38 -7.28 8.26 9.12
N HIS A 39 -8.33 9.01 8.79
CA HIS A 39 -9.69 8.47 8.64
C HIS A 39 -9.82 7.48 7.48
N GLU A 40 -9.00 7.59 6.43
CA GLU A 40 -9.02 6.67 5.29
C GLU A 40 -8.52 5.28 5.68
N LEU A 41 -7.51 5.20 6.57
CA LEU A 41 -7.03 3.93 7.13
C LEU A 41 -8.13 3.23 7.93
N GLU A 42 -8.81 3.96 8.81
CA GLU A 42 -9.89 3.39 9.63
C GLU A 42 -11.08 2.98 8.76
N SER A 43 -11.43 3.78 7.74
CA SER A 43 -12.46 3.43 6.77
C SER A 43 -12.11 2.12 6.05
N LYS A 44 -10.88 2.02 5.53
CA LYS A 44 -10.41 0.85 4.79
C LYS A 44 -10.41 -0.41 5.66
N LEU A 45 -10.00 -0.33 6.93
CA LEU A 45 -10.11 -1.46 7.87
C LEU A 45 -11.58 -1.83 8.13
N SER A 46 -12.44 -0.84 8.32
CA SER A 46 -13.85 -1.05 8.64
C SER A 46 -14.65 -1.68 7.50
N GLU A 47 -14.27 -1.43 6.23
CA GLU A 47 -14.83 -2.09 5.04
C GLU A 47 -14.72 -3.62 5.13
N HIS A 48 -13.70 -4.13 5.83
CA HIS A 48 -13.46 -5.55 6.06
C HIS A 48 -13.82 -5.99 7.48
N GLY A 49 -14.52 -5.14 8.24
CA GLY A 49 -14.98 -5.42 9.60
C GLY A 49 -13.85 -5.51 10.63
N LEU A 50 -12.74 -4.82 10.39
CA LEU A 50 -11.59 -4.73 11.28
C LEU A 50 -11.57 -3.37 11.98
N SER A 51 -11.18 -3.37 13.25
CA SER A 51 -10.81 -2.17 14.01
C SER A 51 -9.32 -1.84 13.85
N GLY A 52 -8.91 -0.61 14.17
CA GLY A 52 -7.48 -0.22 14.22
C GLY A 52 -6.61 -1.14 15.09
N ASP A 53 -7.12 -1.58 16.24
CA ASP A 53 -6.42 -2.50 17.14
C ASP A 53 -6.25 -3.91 16.53
N GLU A 54 -7.27 -4.39 15.79
CA GLU A 54 -7.16 -5.65 15.05
C GLU A 54 -6.19 -5.51 13.88
N GLY A 55 -6.21 -4.37 13.18
CA GLY A 55 -5.25 -4.04 12.15
C GLY A 55 -3.81 -4.08 12.68
N GLN A 56 -3.55 -3.48 13.84
CA GLN A 56 -2.23 -3.51 14.47
C GLN A 56 -1.80 -4.93 14.85
N ARG A 57 -2.69 -5.74 15.44
CA ARG A 57 -2.39 -7.14 15.76
C ARG A 57 -2.05 -7.97 14.51
N LEU A 58 -2.75 -7.74 13.40
CA LEU A 58 -2.49 -8.40 12.13
C LEU A 58 -1.15 -7.97 11.53
N HIS A 59 -0.86 -6.67 11.58
CA HIS A 59 0.43 -6.11 11.19
C HIS A 59 1.57 -6.78 11.98
N ASP A 60 1.51 -6.78 13.31
CA ASP A 60 2.60 -7.31 14.15
C ASP A 60 2.82 -8.81 13.89
N ARG A 61 1.74 -9.56 13.65
CA ARG A 61 1.81 -10.98 13.30
C ARG A 61 2.46 -11.23 11.95
N ALA A 62 2.14 -10.41 10.94
CA ALA A 62 2.73 -10.55 9.61
C ALA A 62 4.19 -10.06 9.59
N ALA A 63 4.49 -8.95 10.29
CA ALA A 63 5.84 -8.42 10.43
C ALA A 63 6.79 -9.47 11.02
N ALA A 64 6.34 -10.27 11.99
CA ALA A 64 7.12 -11.37 12.56
C ALA A 64 7.44 -12.50 11.56
N ALA A 65 6.75 -12.57 10.41
CA ALA A 65 7.01 -13.55 9.37
C ALA A 65 8.06 -13.08 8.34
N PHE A 66 8.35 -11.78 8.28
CA PHE A 66 9.26 -11.19 7.30
C PHE A 66 10.59 -10.81 7.95
N GLN A 67 11.69 -11.40 7.47
CA GLN A 67 13.00 -11.26 8.14
C GLN A 67 13.89 -10.18 7.52
N SER A 68 13.92 -10.11 6.19
CA SER A 68 14.83 -9.23 5.45
C SER A 68 14.41 -9.06 4.00
N GLU A 69 14.95 -8.06 3.30
CA GLU A 69 14.64 -7.81 1.88
C GLU A 69 15.00 -8.99 0.98
N SER A 70 16.16 -9.62 1.24
CA SER A 70 16.63 -10.75 0.44
C SER A 70 15.77 -12.00 0.62
N THR A 71 15.03 -12.11 1.72
CA THR A 71 14.11 -13.21 2.02
C THR A 71 12.64 -12.83 1.85
N PHE A 72 12.31 -11.61 1.43
CA PHE A 72 10.93 -11.15 1.41
C PHE A 72 10.01 -12.02 0.56
N VAL A 73 10.40 -12.35 -0.67
CA VAL A 73 9.60 -13.18 -1.56
C VAL A 73 9.39 -14.60 -1.01
N PRO A 74 10.43 -15.35 -0.60
CA PRO A 74 10.20 -16.67 0.01
C PRO A 74 9.43 -16.60 1.33
N ASP A 75 9.63 -15.56 2.16
CA ASP A 75 8.86 -15.35 3.39
C ASP A 75 7.37 -15.09 3.06
N LEU A 76 7.09 -14.29 2.03
CA LEU A 76 5.74 -14.02 1.53
C LEU A 76 5.06 -15.27 0.97
N GLN A 77 5.78 -16.08 0.20
CA GLN A 77 5.25 -17.36 -0.30
C GLN A 77 4.81 -18.26 0.85
N LYS A 78 5.69 -18.43 1.84
CA LYS A 78 5.40 -19.20 3.05
C LYS A 78 4.23 -18.63 3.84
N PHE A 79 4.16 -17.30 3.96
CA PHE A 79 3.07 -16.61 4.66
C PHE A 79 1.72 -16.81 3.97
N LEU A 80 1.70 -16.76 2.64
CA LEU A 80 0.49 -16.97 1.82
C LEU A 80 0.13 -18.46 1.66
N GLY A 81 1.02 -19.38 2.04
CA GLY A 81 0.83 -20.81 1.84
C GLY A 81 0.87 -21.21 0.36
N ILE A 82 1.62 -20.47 -0.45
CA ILE A 82 1.83 -20.75 -1.87
C ILE A 82 3.23 -21.32 -2.07
N ASP A 83 3.32 -22.40 -2.82
CA ASP A 83 4.59 -22.91 -3.34
C ASP A 83 4.72 -22.41 -4.78
N GLY A 84 5.83 -21.79 -5.13
CA GLY A 84 5.93 -21.11 -6.42
C GLY A 84 7.35 -20.76 -6.86
N PRO A 85 7.49 -20.28 -8.11
CA PRO A 85 8.74 -19.83 -8.70
C PRO A 85 9.30 -18.59 -7.97
N THR A 86 10.34 -17.95 -8.50
CA THR A 86 10.95 -16.73 -7.95
C THR A 86 10.04 -15.49 -7.99
N SER A 87 8.72 -15.63 -8.06
CA SER A 87 7.75 -14.52 -8.06
C SER A 87 6.44 -14.86 -7.34
N VAL A 88 5.74 -13.82 -6.88
CA VAL A 88 4.42 -13.87 -6.26
C VAL A 88 3.51 -12.87 -6.94
N THR A 89 2.31 -13.31 -7.34
CA THR A 89 1.28 -12.43 -7.88
C THR A 89 -0.08 -12.85 -7.35
N PHE A 90 -0.90 -11.88 -6.93
CA PHE A 90 -2.30 -12.13 -6.56
C PHE A 90 -3.15 -10.86 -6.73
N SER A 91 -4.46 -11.06 -6.86
CA SER A 91 -5.42 -9.95 -6.87
C SER A 91 -5.70 -9.44 -5.47
N SER A 92 -5.66 -8.12 -5.32
CA SER A 92 -5.84 -7.45 -4.04
C SER A 92 -7.28 -7.56 -3.53
N ILE A 93 -7.44 -7.65 -2.20
CA ILE A 93 -8.71 -7.64 -1.49
C ILE A 93 -9.05 -6.22 -1.00
N LEU A 94 -8.09 -5.50 -0.41
CA LEU A 94 -8.26 -4.11 0.09
C LEU A 94 -8.35 -3.07 -1.03
N TRP A 95 -7.62 -3.30 -2.12
CA TRP A 95 -7.56 -2.43 -3.29
C TRP A 95 -7.97 -3.23 -4.52
N SER A 96 -9.26 -3.58 -4.61
CA SER A 96 -9.79 -4.54 -5.60
C SER A 96 -9.42 -4.27 -7.06
N GLU A 97 -9.01 -3.05 -7.40
CA GLU A 97 -8.57 -2.62 -8.74
C GLU A 97 -7.09 -2.95 -9.05
N PHE A 98 -6.35 -3.45 -8.06
CA PHE A 98 -4.91 -3.67 -8.11
C PHE A 98 -4.56 -5.15 -8.01
N ASP A 99 -3.46 -5.53 -8.66
CA ASP A 99 -2.75 -6.78 -8.40
C ASP A 99 -1.45 -6.46 -7.68
N PHE A 100 -1.07 -7.34 -6.74
CA PHE A 100 0.24 -7.30 -6.12
C PHE A 100 1.21 -8.15 -6.93
N GLU A 101 2.43 -7.65 -7.12
CA GLU A 101 3.53 -8.35 -7.79
C GLU A 101 4.80 -8.22 -6.95
N ALA A 102 5.55 -9.32 -6.83
CA ALA A 102 6.89 -9.31 -6.24
C ALA A 102 7.77 -10.36 -6.93
N VAL A 103 8.99 -9.99 -7.28
CA VAL A 103 9.98 -10.88 -7.92
C VAL A 103 11.24 -10.94 -7.06
N ALA A 104 11.73 -12.15 -6.80
CA ALA A 104 12.88 -12.39 -5.95
C ALA A 104 14.14 -11.77 -6.57
N GLY A 105 14.88 -10.99 -5.78
CA GLY A 105 16.05 -10.25 -6.26
C GLY A 105 15.74 -8.93 -6.97
N GLU A 106 14.47 -8.60 -7.20
CA GLU A 106 14.04 -7.36 -7.83
C GLU A 106 13.18 -6.52 -6.86
N VAL A 107 13.83 -5.88 -5.89
CA VAL A 107 13.12 -5.05 -4.89
C VAL A 107 12.31 -3.92 -5.55
N ASN A 108 12.76 -3.45 -6.72
CA ASN A 108 12.12 -2.34 -7.42
C ASN A 108 10.76 -2.70 -8.04
N THR A 109 10.47 -3.99 -8.26
CA THR A 109 9.22 -4.47 -8.85
C THR A 109 8.18 -4.89 -7.81
N VAL A 110 8.55 -4.89 -6.53
CA VAL A 110 7.65 -5.21 -5.43
C VAL A 110 6.61 -4.09 -5.23
N GLY A 111 5.33 -4.43 -5.38
CA GLY A 111 4.24 -3.51 -5.10
C GLY A 111 2.95 -3.83 -5.84
N TYR A 112 2.00 -2.91 -5.71
CA TYR A 112 0.71 -2.96 -6.36
C TYR A 112 0.73 -2.25 -7.71
N ARG A 113 0.04 -2.84 -8.67
CA ARG A 113 -0.18 -2.30 -10.01
C ARG A 113 -1.66 -2.21 -10.29
N HIS A 114 -2.09 -1.09 -10.86
CA HIS A 114 -3.48 -0.87 -11.22
C HIS A 114 -3.75 -1.61 -12.54
N VAL A 115 -4.62 -2.63 -12.50
CA VAL A 115 -4.82 -3.55 -13.64
C VAL A 115 -6.25 -3.57 -14.16
N ARG A 116 -7.21 -3.06 -13.36
CA ARG A 116 -8.63 -3.08 -13.66
C ARG A 116 -9.31 -1.90 -12.98
N GLY A 117 -10.56 -1.62 -13.34
CA GLY A 117 -11.26 -0.45 -12.83
C GLY A 117 -11.20 0.73 -13.79
N ARG A 118 -11.77 1.86 -13.36
CA ARG A 118 -11.74 3.10 -14.16
C ARG A 118 -10.70 4.04 -13.59
N CYS A 119 -9.89 4.61 -14.46
CA CYS A 119 -9.01 5.71 -14.11
C CYS A 119 -9.82 6.85 -13.48
N VAL A 120 -9.39 7.32 -12.31
CA VAL A 120 -10.06 8.43 -11.63
C VAL A 120 -9.84 9.71 -12.41
N ASP A 121 -10.94 10.38 -12.79
CA ASP A 121 -10.90 11.59 -13.60
C ASP A 121 -10.86 12.85 -12.74
N VAL A 122 -9.66 13.29 -12.37
CA VAL A 122 -9.41 14.55 -11.66
C VAL A 122 -8.49 15.49 -12.44
N ILE A 123 -8.74 16.79 -12.31
CA ILE A 123 -7.95 17.82 -13.00
C ILE A 123 -6.61 18.03 -12.28
N SER A 124 -6.61 18.15 -10.94
CA SER A 124 -5.38 18.31 -10.18
C SER A 124 -4.88 16.97 -9.62
N PRO A 125 -3.56 16.70 -9.67
CA PRO A 125 -2.99 15.52 -9.00
C PRO A 125 -3.22 15.54 -7.48
N ARG A 126 -3.46 16.71 -6.88
CA ARG A 126 -3.77 16.85 -5.45
C ARG A 126 -5.17 16.37 -5.08
N ASP A 127 -6.07 16.30 -6.05
CA ASP A 127 -7.45 15.87 -5.86
C ASP A 127 -7.60 14.35 -6.01
N LEU A 128 -6.51 13.63 -6.31
CA LEU A 128 -6.51 12.18 -6.39
C LEU A 128 -6.82 11.55 -5.03
N PRO A 129 -7.78 10.60 -4.97
CA PRO A 129 -7.99 9.80 -3.79
C PRO A 129 -6.75 8.96 -3.47
N THR A 130 -6.54 8.68 -2.19
CA THR A 130 -5.46 7.77 -1.78
C THR A 130 -5.71 6.38 -2.34
N TRP A 131 -4.62 5.72 -2.76
CA TRP A 131 -4.59 4.40 -3.36
C TRP A 131 -5.37 4.28 -4.67
N SER A 132 -5.64 5.39 -5.36
CA SER A 132 -6.46 5.37 -6.58
C SER A 132 -5.70 5.04 -7.86
N MET A 133 -4.36 5.06 -7.83
CA MET A 133 -3.54 4.81 -9.01
C MET A 133 -2.14 4.32 -8.62
N ASP A 134 -1.48 3.71 -9.61
CA ASP A 134 -0.06 3.39 -9.54
C ASP A 134 0.83 4.47 -10.19
N VAL A 135 2.14 4.30 -10.08
CA VAL A 135 3.14 5.24 -10.62
C VAL A 135 3.06 5.37 -12.14
N ALA A 136 2.79 4.27 -12.85
CA ALA A 136 2.78 4.27 -14.32
C ALA A 136 1.55 5.02 -14.85
N GLU A 137 0.39 4.82 -14.24
CA GLU A 137 -0.83 5.57 -14.55
C GLU A 137 -0.68 7.05 -14.19
N PHE A 138 -0.11 7.35 -13.02
CA PHE A 138 0.18 8.73 -12.61
C PHE A 138 1.04 9.45 -13.66
N ALA A 139 2.15 8.82 -14.07
CA ALA A 139 3.06 9.39 -15.06
C ALA A 139 2.40 9.63 -16.42
N LYS A 140 1.55 8.70 -16.84
CA LYS A 140 0.77 8.85 -18.09
C LYS A 140 -0.18 10.04 -18.04
N ARG A 141 -0.73 10.37 -16.86
CA ARG A 141 -1.75 11.40 -16.69
C ARG A 141 -1.19 12.78 -16.41
N PHE A 142 -0.23 12.89 -15.51
CA PHE A 142 0.26 14.18 -15.01
C PHE A 142 1.63 14.58 -15.56
N GLY A 143 2.24 13.72 -16.37
CA GLY A 143 3.54 13.93 -16.98
C GLY A 143 4.60 12.98 -16.43
N PRO A 144 5.77 12.91 -17.07
CA PRO A 144 6.84 12.02 -16.66
C PRO A 144 7.24 12.30 -15.22
N VAL A 145 7.32 11.23 -14.43
CA VAL A 145 7.89 11.28 -13.09
C VAL A 145 9.41 11.21 -13.19
N GLY A 146 10.08 12.07 -12.44
CA GLY A 146 11.52 12.12 -12.29
C GLY A 146 12.04 11.08 -11.29
N PRO A 147 13.33 11.20 -10.92
CA PRO A 147 13.95 10.35 -9.91
C PRO A 147 13.13 10.33 -8.62
N ALA A 148 13.06 9.15 -7.99
CA ALA A 148 12.44 9.00 -6.70
C ALA A 148 13.47 9.08 -5.57
N HIS A 149 13.07 9.70 -4.46
CA HIS A 149 13.61 9.29 -3.17
C HIS A 149 12.93 7.97 -2.79
N GLU A 150 13.71 6.91 -2.55
CA GLU A 150 13.21 5.57 -2.28
C GLU A 150 13.63 5.11 -0.88
N CYS A 151 12.66 4.65 -0.10
CA CYS A 151 12.89 3.99 1.17
C CYS A 151 12.98 2.46 0.97
N PRO A 152 13.83 1.76 1.74
CA PRO A 152 13.88 0.31 1.79
C PRO A 152 12.51 -0.34 2.06
N LEU A 153 12.35 -1.61 1.66
CA LEU A 153 11.14 -2.39 1.88
C LEU A 153 10.81 -2.56 3.37
N PHE A 154 11.84 -2.60 4.23
CA PHE A 154 11.71 -2.68 5.69
C PHE A 154 12.21 -1.42 6.39
N ASP A 155 12.06 -0.25 5.77
CA ASP A 155 12.31 1.03 6.46
C ASP A 155 11.46 1.13 7.74
N ASP A 156 12.05 1.63 8.83
CA ASP A 156 11.37 1.68 10.14
C ASP A 156 10.12 2.57 10.16
N HIS A 157 10.00 3.50 9.22
CA HIS A 157 8.97 4.54 9.22
C HIS A 157 8.12 4.54 7.95
N LEU A 158 8.74 4.31 6.79
CA LEU A 158 8.11 4.38 5.48
C LEU A 158 8.49 3.18 4.58
N PRO A 159 8.11 1.94 4.97
CA PRO A 159 8.31 0.74 4.14
C PRO A 159 7.88 0.91 2.68
N ALA A 160 8.78 0.55 1.76
CA ALA A 160 8.55 0.60 0.31
C ALA A 160 7.95 1.92 -0.19
N TYR A 161 8.37 3.03 0.42
CA TYR A 161 7.94 4.36 0.03
C TYR A 161 8.82 4.92 -1.09
N ARG A 162 8.19 5.58 -2.05
CA ARG A 162 8.85 6.30 -3.14
C ARG A 162 8.22 7.67 -3.32
N GLU A 163 9.03 8.71 -3.38
CA GLU A 163 8.57 10.07 -3.67
C GLU A 163 9.23 10.58 -4.94
N HIS A 164 8.42 10.71 -5.99
CA HIS A 164 8.86 11.17 -7.31
C HIS A 164 8.65 12.68 -7.45
N THR A 165 9.62 13.34 -8.09
CA THR A 165 9.41 14.72 -8.57
C THR A 165 8.71 14.72 -9.93
N TYR A 166 7.93 15.75 -10.24
CA TYR A 166 7.31 15.91 -11.56
C TYR A 166 6.94 17.38 -11.81
N VAL A 167 6.81 17.76 -13.08
CA VAL A 167 6.37 19.11 -13.48
C VAL A 167 4.91 19.07 -13.90
N TRP A 168 4.08 19.87 -13.26
CA TRP A 168 2.67 20.02 -13.63
C TRP A 168 2.29 21.50 -13.72
N ASN A 169 1.69 21.89 -14.84
CA ASN A 169 1.38 23.29 -15.16
C ASN A 169 2.57 24.24 -14.99
N GLY A 170 3.77 23.79 -15.39
CA GLY A 170 5.00 24.60 -15.33
C GLY A 170 5.54 24.83 -13.91
N GLN A 171 5.10 24.06 -12.92
CA GLN A 171 5.59 24.12 -11.54
C GLN A 171 6.06 22.74 -11.08
N ASP A 172 6.99 22.72 -10.13
CA ASP A 172 7.53 21.48 -9.56
C ASP A 172 6.65 20.94 -8.44
N PHE A 173 6.42 19.64 -8.48
CA PHE A 173 5.62 18.89 -7.52
C PHE A 173 6.33 17.59 -7.11
N GLY A 174 5.93 17.06 -5.97
CA GLY A 174 6.28 15.74 -5.46
C GLY A 174 5.02 14.86 -5.37
N ALA A 175 5.14 13.60 -5.76
CA ALA A 175 4.10 12.58 -5.63
C ALA A 175 4.65 11.38 -4.86
N GLY A 176 4.01 11.05 -3.74
CA GLY A 176 4.41 9.93 -2.89
C GLY A 176 3.58 8.69 -3.14
N PHE A 177 4.25 7.55 -3.14
CA PHE A 177 3.68 6.22 -3.31
C PHE A 177 4.23 5.32 -2.21
N SER A 178 3.41 4.40 -1.69
CA SER A 178 3.87 3.35 -0.78
C SER A 178 3.41 2.02 -1.35
N TRP A 179 4.34 1.07 -1.49
CA TRP A 179 4.08 -0.20 -2.16
C TRP A 179 3.48 -0.02 -3.57
N GLY A 180 3.84 1.05 -4.28
CA GLY A 180 3.28 1.38 -5.60
C GLY A 180 1.91 2.06 -5.59
N LEU A 181 1.25 2.20 -4.43
CA LEU A 181 -0.05 2.86 -4.30
C LEU A 181 0.12 4.36 -4.03
N PHE A 182 -0.64 5.19 -4.76
CA PHE A 182 -0.63 6.64 -4.57
C PHE A 182 -1.01 7.05 -3.14
N MET A 183 -0.28 7.99 -2.55
CA MET A 183 -0.54 8.51 -1.20
C MET A 183 -0.96 9.99 -1.22
N PHE A 184 -0.20 10.81 -1.94
CA PHE A 184 -0.47 12.24 -2.09
C PHE A 184 0.32 12.83 -3.26
N ALA A 185 -0.07 14.03 -3.64
CA ALA A 185 0.72 14.93 -4.46
C ALA A 185 0.77 16.31 -3.79
N ALA A 186 1.91 16.98 -3.84
CA ALA A 186 2.09 18.30 -3.24
C ALA A 186 3.05 19.15 -4.08
N LYS A 187 2.86 20.46 -4.04
CA LYS A 187 3.78 21.40 -4.69
C LYS A 187 5.09 21.41 -3.91
N LEU A 188 6.23 21.33 -4.61
CA LEU A 188 7.53 21.52 -3.98
C LEU A 188 7.73 23.00 -3.68
N TRP A 189 8.29 23.31 -2.51
CA TRP A 189 8.71 24.66 -2.22
C TRP A 189 9.85 25.03 -3.18
N PRO A 190 9.88 26.26 -3.73
CA PRO A 190 11.07 26.73 -4.44
C PRO A 190 12.27 26.59 -3.50
N GLU A 191 13.38 26.07 -3.99
CA GLU A 191 14.65 26.29 -3.32
C GLU A 191 14.93 27.80 -3.41
N ASP A 192 15.10 28.46 -2.27
CA ASP A 192 15.42 29.89 -2.16
C ASP A 192 16.77 30.25 -2.82
#